data_AF-A0A0L1IUR2-F1
#
_entry.id   AF-A0A0L1IUR2-F1
#
_cell.length_a   1.000
_cell.length_b   1.000
_cell.length_c   1.000
_cell.angle_alpha   90.00
_cell.angle_beta   90.00
_cell.angle_gamma   90.00
#
_symmetry.space_group_name_H-M   'P 1'
#
loop_
_entity.id
_entity.type
_entity.pdbx_description
1 polymer ?
#
loop_
_entity_poly.entity_id
_entity_poly.type
_entity_poly.pdbx_seq_one_letter_code
_entity_poly.pdbx_strand_id
1 'polypeptide(L)'
;MTAADCAGKCAENPECVVSTWYATKKQCLALSDRGFRTYGPAKYWVTFVRTGKTTEEKGGNKQCSSEKLALEKELQERCEKEKVILRSKCDEDRASIDKKLQESKEEWEKKITALKTSCDADKSAKEQCEQDKAELNKKHNEEKYTKEKLEQEKQDILNKYKEEKAALEKANNDAKTKLEQENNKLKEVIATSGGGPAKPDSLPVGINPYLPCPNIDGKEYTVDGVTYRAFCWKKPRGRYINTDVDGGKLNIRDLVIGMKACSLDSACQGVYSDHQSYWTIHLDYQFPPLDEIPHLNGAEQHLSFIPVQPRGNNFKPNALAIPSLLAGNVFGGCPESDGQQLTIGSHTFNFHCREYTGAPDAQLPISSYIRYPPWCLAVCAGTPGCEGTSMGYGSCKFYSRFEKLEKMEQSKIVPHHWVAVLSQAGND
;
A
#
# COMPACT_ATOMS: atom_id res chain seq x y z
N MET A 1 3.29 -6.41 -72.72
CA MET A 1 4.13 -7.54 -73.12
C MET A 1 3.77 -8.75 -72.28
N THR A 2 3.13 -9.72 -72.91
CA THR A 2 2.66 -10.99 -72.34
C THR A 2 3.74 -12.08 -72.45
N ALA A 3 3.50 -13.24 -71.85
CA ALA A 3 4.36 -14.41 -72.01
C ALA A 3 4.42 -14.88 -73.47
N ALA A 4 3.30 -14.80 -74.20
CA ALA A 4 3.23 -15.15 -75.62
C ALA A 4 4.06 -14.19 -76.48
N ASP A 5 4.03 -12.88 -76.19
CA ASP A 5 4.86 -11.88 -76.89
C ASP A 5 6.36 -12.15 -76.67
N CYS A 6 6.74 -12.65 -75.49
CA CYS A 6 8.13 -12.98 -75.16
C CYS A 6 8.62 -14.25 -75.88
N ALA A 7 7.75 -15.26 -76.01
CA ALA A 7 8.04 -16.44 -76.82
C ALA A 7 8.17 -16.09 -78.31
N GLY A 8 7.27 -15.24 -78.84
CA GLY A 8 7.32 -14.77 -80.22
C GLY A 8 8.64 -14.05 -80.57
N LYS A 9 9.09 -13.13 -79.72
CA LYS A 9 10.37 -12.42 -79.90
C LYS A 9 11.59 -13.36 -79.93
N CYS A 10 11.56 -14.43 -79.15
CA CYS A 10 12.63 -15.43 -79.18
C CYS A 10 12.57 -16.32 -80.42
N ALA A 11 11.38 -16.59 -80.95
CA ALA A 11 11.23 -17.32 -82.20
C ALA A 11 11.75 -16.52 -83.41
N GLU A 12 11.53 -15.21 -83.42
CA GLU A 12 11.98 -14.29 -84.48
C GLU A 12 13.50 -14.03 -84.46
N ASN A 13 14.16 -14.18 -83.31
CA ASN A 13 15.61 -14.04 -83.20
C ASN A 13 16.33 -15.41 -83.35
N PRO A 14 17.11 -15.65 -84.40
CA PRO A 14 17.80 -16.93 -84.61
C PRO A 14 18.85 -17.25 -83.53
N GLU A 15 19.38 -16.25 -82.83
CA GLU A 15 20.35 -16.44 -81.75
C GLU A 15 19.69 -16.70 -80.38
N CYS A 16 18.36 -16.58 -80.28
CA CYS A 16 17.64 -16.83 -79.05
C CYS A 16 17.36 -18.33 -78.86
N VAL A 17 18.15 -18.97 -78.00
CA VAL A 17 17.98 -20.38 -77.61
C VAL A 17 16.97 -20.52 -76.47
N VAL A 18 16.96 -19.56 -75.54
CA VAL A 18 16.09 -19.53 -74.37
C VAL A 18 15.66 -18.09 -74.07
N SER A 19 14.37 -17.89 -73.80
CA SER A 19 13.84 -16.64 -73.25
C SER A 19 13.04 -16.86 -71.96
N THR A 20 13.06 -15.87 -71.08
CA THR A 20 12.31 -15.87 -69.82
C THR A 20 11.41 -14.65 -69.74
N TRP A 21 10.13 -14.87 -69.43
CA TRP A 21 9.19 -13.80 -69.13
C TRP A 21 9.03 -13.59 -67.63
N TYR A 22 9.28 -12.36 -67.17
CA TYR A 22 9.06 -11.93 -65.79
C TYR A 22 7.70 -11.27 -65.66
N ALA A 23 6.73 -11.97 -65.06
CA ALA A 23 5.35 -11.52 -64.95
C ALA A 23 5.21 -10.19 -64.17
N THR A 24 5.97 -10.04 -63.08
CA THR A 24 5.89 -8.86 -62.20
C THR A 24 6.45 -7.60 -62.84
N LYS A 25 7.51 -7.72 -63.66
CA LYS A 25 8.14 -6.58 -64.35
C LYS A 25 7.64 -6.38 -65.78
N LYS A 26 6.81 -7.30 -66.30
CA LYS A 26 6.39 -7.37 -67.71
C LYS A 26 7.58 -7.28 -68.69
N GLN A 27 8.69 -7.92 -68.34
CA GLN A 27 9.95 -7.91 -69.10
C GLN A 27 10.27 -9.29 -69.67
N CYS A 28 10.94 -9.32 -70.82
CA CYS A 28 11.39 -10.51 -71.51
C CYS A 28 12.90 -10.43 -71.63
N LEU A 29 13.60 -11.48 -71.19
CA LEU A 29 15.06 -11.55 -71.24
C LEU A 29 15.45 -12.80 -72.03
N ALA A 30 16.30 -12.63 -73.04
CA ALA A 30 16.96 -13.74 -73.70
C ALA A 30 18.21 -14.16 -72.90
N LEU A 31 18.65 -15.40 -73.06
CA LEU A 31 19.88 -15.90 -72.42
C LEU A 31 21.12 -15.03 -72.74
N SER A 32 21.13 -14.39 -73.91
CA SER A 32 22.18 -13.48 -74.36
C SER A 32 22.16 -12.12 -73.67
N ASP A 33 21.08 -11.74 -72.98
CA ASP A 33 20.97 -10.45 -72.31
C ASP A 33 21.80 -10.44 -71.02
N ARG A 34 22.59 -9.37 -70.81
CA ARG A 34 23.42 -9.20 -69.59
C ARG A 34 22.63 -9.30 -68.28
N GLY A 35 21.33 -9.03 -68.31
CA GLY A 35 20.44 -9.11 -67.14
C GLY A 35 19.96 -10.54 -66.79
N PHE A 36 20.15 -11.54 -67.66
CA PHE A 36 19.61 -12.88 -67.47
C PHE A 36 20.16 -13.57 -66.20
N ARG A 37 21.45 -13.37 -65.89
CA ARG A 37 22.10 -13.98 -64.71
C ARG A 37 21.91 -13.19 -63.41
N THR A 38 21.57 -11.91 -63.49
CA THR A 38 21.56 -11.01 -62.32
C THR A 38 20.25 -11.08 -61.53
N TYR A 39 19.18 -11.57 -62.14
CA TYR A 39 17.88 -11.73 -61.49
C TYR A 39 17.62 -13.22 -61.26
N GLY A 40 18.02 -13.74 -60.10
CA GLY A 40 17.58 -15.06 -59.64
C GLY A 40 16.05 -15.20 -59.66
N PRO A 41 15.50 -16.43 -59.62
CA PRO A 41 14.10 -16.68 -59.92
C PRO A 41 13.18 -15.96 -58.92
N ALA A 42 12.55 -14.87 -59.37
CA ALA A 42 11.44 -14.25 -58.66
C ALA A 42 10.21 -15.18 -58.76
N LYS A 43 9.29 -15.09 -57.78
CA LYS A 43 8.18 -16.04 -57.54
C LYS A 43 7.24 -16.38 -58.72
N TYR A 44 7.37 -15.78 -59.91
CA TYR A 44 6.56 -16.07 -61.10
C TYR A 44 7.34 -15.79 -62.39
N TRP A 45 7.96 -16.82 -62.98
CA TRP A 45 8.65 -16.75 -64.28
C TRP A 45 8.31 -17.97 -65.14
N VAL A 46 8.30 -17.78 -66.46
CA VAL A 46 8.10 -18.86 -67.45
C VAL A 46 9.25 -18.82 -68.44
N THR A 47 9.87 -19.98 -68.68
CA THR A 47 11.01 -20.14 -69.59
C THR A 47 10.56 -20.86 -70.84
N PHE A 48 10.97 -20.34 -71.98
CA PHE A 48 10.73 -20.93 -73.29
C PHE A 48 12.06 -21.39 -73.87
N VAL A 49 12.15 -22.66 -74.23
CA VAL A 49 13.31 -23.24 -74.91
C VAL A 49 12.91 -23.52 -76.36
N ARG A 50 13.69 -23.02 -77.32
CA ARG A 50 13.44 -23.28 -78.74
C ARG A 50 13.85 -24.71 -79.08
N THR A 51 12.93 -25.53 -79.57
CA THR A 51 13.15 -26.97 -79.86
C THR A 51 13.30 -27.31 -81.34
N GLY A 52 13.57 -26.31 -82.20
CA GLY A 52 13.80 -26.50 -83.64
C GLY A 52 15.28 -26.61 -84.00
N LYS A 53 15.64 -27.50 -84.94
CA LYS A 53 17.00 -27.65 -85.47
C LYS A 53 17.50 -26.32 -86.04
N THR A 54 18.55 -25.76 -85.42
CA THR A 54 19.40 -24.75 -86.07
C THR A 54 20.00 -25.37 -87.32
N THR A 55 19.86 -24.66 -88.43
CA THR A 55 20.29 -25.01 -89.78
C THR A 55 21.69 -25.64 -89.82
N GLU A 56 21.77 -26.87 -90.34
CA GLU A 56 23.00 -27.50 -90.83
C GLU A 56 23.44 -26.79 -92.11
N GLU A 57 24.60 -26.13 -92.07
CA GLU A 57 25.38 -25.84 -93.28
C GLU A 57 26.54 -26.82 -93.42
N LYS A 58 26.74 -27.19 -94.69
CA LYS A 58 27.42 -28.38 -95.19
C LYS A 58 28.91 -28.18 -95.41
N GLY A 59 29.61 -29.32 -95.46
CA GLY A 59 30.90 -29.50 -96.15
C GLY A 59 31.94 -30.00 -95.16
N GLY A 60 32.41 -31.24 -95.18
CA GLY A 60 32.63 -32.14 -96.28
C GLY A 60 33.94 -32.88 -95.97
N ASN A 61 33.94 -34.20 -96.21
CA ASN A 61 35.04 -35.03 -96.68
C ASN A 61 35.27 -36.31 -95.86
N LYS A 62 35.31 -37.41 -96.63
CA LYS A 62 35.38 -38.80 -96.19
C LYS A 62 36.81 -39.14 -95.75
N GLN A 63 37.10 -39.15 -94.44
CA GLN A 63 38.12 -40.02 -93.82
C GLN A 63 38.10 -39.92 -92.28
N CYS A 64 37.12 -40.51 -91.59
CA CYS A 64 37.09 -40.43 -90.11
C CYS A 64 36.16 -41.47 -89.42
N SER A 65 36.05 -42.70 -89.96
CA SER A 65 35.07 -43.67 -89.41
C SER A 65 35.49 -44.27 -88.05
N SER A 66 36.79 -44.38 -87.77
CA SER A 66 37.30 -44.95 -86.52
C SER A 66 37.41 -43.93 -85.39
N GLU A 67 37.86 -42.70 -85.68
CA GLU A 67 37.99 -41.62 -84.69
C GLU A 67 36.62 -41.11 -84.22
N LYS A 68 35.63 -41.04 -85.13
CA LYS A 68 34.24 -40.73 -84.75
C LYS A 68 33.66 -41.78 -83.80
N LEU A 69 33.91 -43.06 -84.05
CA LEU A 69 33.46 -44.18 -83.21
C LEU A 69 34.15 -44.19 -81.84
N ALA A 70 35.42 -43.81 -81.78
CA ALA A 70 36.16 -43.67 -80.52
C ALA A 70 35.63 -42.48 -79.69
N LEU A 71 35.39 -41.34 -80.33
CA LEU A 71 34.84 -40.15 -79.68
C LEU A 71 33.40 -40.39 -79.18
N GLU A 72 32.57 -41.10 -79.95
CA GLU A 72 31.21 -41.49 -79.54
C GLU A 72 31.23 -42.40 -78.30
N LYS A 73 32.13 -43.39 -78.24
CA LYS A 73 32.28 -44.25 -77.05
C LYS A 73 32.75 -43.46 -75.83
N GLU A 74 33.72 -42.57 -76.00
CA GLU A 74 34.24 -41.76 -74.90
C GLU A 74 33.17 -40.79 -74.35
N LEU A 75 32.39 -40.16 -75.23
CA LEU A 75 31.25 -39.32 -74.83
C LEU A 75 30.17 -40.12 -74.12
N GLN A 76 29.89 -41.35 -74.57
CA GLN A 76 28.90 -42.21 -73.94
C GLN A 76 29.36 -42.69 -72.55
N GLU A 77 30.64 -43.01 -72.38
CA GLU A 77 31.22 -43.33 -71.08
C GLU A 77 31.20 -42.13 -70.12
N ARG A 78 31.50 -40.92 -70.59
CA ARG A 78 31.36 -39.70 -69.77
C ARG A 78 29.90 -39.46 -69.39
N CYS A 79 28.97 -39.63 -70.32
CA CYS A 79 27.54 -39.45 -70.07
C CYS A 79 27.02 -40.43 -69.01
N GLU A 80 27.39 -41.72 -69.09
CA GLU A 80 26.98 -42.69 -68.07
C GLU A 80 27.65 -42.42 -66.71
N LYS A 81 28.91 -41.98 -66.67
CA LYS A 81 29.57 -41.55 -65.42
C LYS A 81 28.87 -40.34 -64.79
N GLU A 82 28.56 -39.30 -65.58
CA GLU A 82 27.83 -38.12 -65.10
C GLU A 82 26.42 -38.47 -64.60
N LYS A 83 25.73 -39.38 -65.28
CA LYS A 83 24.41 -39.87 -64.87
C LYS A 83 24.43 -40.61 -63.54
N VAL A 84 25.46 -41.41 -63.27
CA VAL A 84 25.65 -42.07 -61.97
C VAL A 84 25.89 -41.03 -60.87
N ILE A 85 26.74 -40.02 -61.13
CA ILE A 85 27.03 -38.94 -60.17
C ILE A 85 25.78 -38.08 -59.91
N LEU A 86 24.98 -37.77 -60.94
CA LEU A 86 23.74 -37.02 -60.77
C LEU A 86 22.71 -37.81 -59.98
N ARG A 87 22.59 -39.12 -60.22
CA ARG A 87 21.69 -39.99 -59.44
C ARG A 87 22.08 -40.03 -57.97
N SER A 88 23.37 -40.22 -57.66
CA SER A 88 23.83 -40.25 -56.28
C SER A 88 23.58 -38.91 -55.57
N LYS A 89 23.81 -37.78 -56.24
CA LYS A 89 23.48 -36.45 -55.69
C LYS A 89 21.98 -36.28 -55.47
N CYS A 90 21.13 -36.72 -56.39
CA CYS A 90 19.69 -36.68 -56.21
C CYS A 90 19.22 -37.54 -55.02
N ASP A 91 19.81 -38.72 -54.82
CA ASP A 91 19.47 -39.59 -53.69
C ASP A 91 19.92 -38.98 -52.34
N GLU A 92 21.11 -38.38 -52.30
CA GLU A 92 21.60 -37.62 -51.13
C GLU A 92 20.73 -36.41 -50.80
N ASP A 93 20.38 -35.61 -51.80
CA ASP A 93 19.50 -34.44 -51.64
C ASP A 93 18.11 -34.86 -51.15
N ARG A 94 17.56 -35.94 -51.71
CA ARG A 94 16.27 -36.50 -51.29
C ARG A 94 16.31 -36.94 -49.83
N ALA A 95 17.33 -37.70 -49.43
CA ALA A 95 17.50 -38.14 -48.05
C ALA A 95 17.66 -36.95 -47.08
N SER A 96 18.39 -35.91 -47.49
CA SER A 96 18.57 -34.67 -46.72
C SER A 96 17.25 -33.89 -46.54
N ILE A 97 16.44 -33.79 -47.59
CA ILE A 97 15.12 -33.14 -47.55
C ILE A 97 14.15 -33.95 -46.68
N ASP A 98 14.09 -35.27 -46.86
CA ASP A 98 13.22 -36.16 -46.07
C ASP A 98 13.58 -36.09 -44.57
N LYS A 99 14.88 -36.06 -44.24
CA LYS A 99 15.34 -35.87 -42.86
C LYS A 99 14.89 -34.53 -42.28
N LYS A 100 15.07 -33.42 -43.00
CA LYS A 100 14.62 -32.09 -42.55
C LYS A 100 13.10 -32.01 -42.37
N LEU A 101 12.34 -32.68 -43.24
CA LEU A 101 10.89 -32.74 -43.16
C LEU A 101 10.45 -33.49 -41.90
N GLN A 102 11.09 -34.62 -41.59
CA GLN A 102 10.82 -35.40 -40.38
C GLN A 102 11.14 -34.61 -39.10
N GLU A 103 12.31 -33.96 -39.04
CA GLU A 103 12.69 -33.10 -37.92
C GLU A 103 11.69 -31.95 -37.71
N SER A 104 11.27 -31.31 -38.80
CA SER A 104 10.26 -30.24 -38.75
C SER A 104 8.89 -30.75 -38.26
N LYS A 105 8.48 -31.95 -38.69
CA LYS A 105 7.22 -32.56 -38.25
C LYS A 105 7.22 -32.82 -36.75
N GLU A 106 8.30 -33.40 -36.22
CA GLU A 106 8.45 -33.65 -34.79
C GLU A 106 8.48 -32.36 -33.97
N GLU A 107 9.11 -31.30 -34.48
CA GLU A 107 9.09 -29.97 -33.84
C GLU A 107 7.67 -29.39 -33.77
N TRP A 108 6.90 -29.49 -34.86
CA TRP A 108 5.51 -29.03 -34.89
C TRP A 108 4.59 -29.84 -33.98
N GLU A 109 4.76 -31.17 -33.91
CA GLU A 109 4.01 -32.02 -32.98
C GLU A 109 4.27 -31.66 -31.52
N LYS A 110 5.54 -31.36 -31.16
CA LYS A 110 5.90 -30.85 -29.83
C LYS A 110 5.24 -29.50 -29.54
N LYS A 111 5.26 -28.57 -30.48
CA LYS A 111 4.60 -27.25 -30.33
C LYS A 111 3.10 -27.36 -30.17
N ILE A 112 2.44 -28.20 -30.95
CA ILE A 112 0.99 -28.44 -30.84
C ILE A 112 0.64 -29.03 -29.47
N THR A 113 1.43 -29.99 -28.98
CA THR A 113 1.21 -30.60 -27.67
C THR A 113 1.38 -29.58 -26.55
N ALA A 114 2.43 -28.76 -26.60
CA ALA A 114 2.65 -27.70 -25.62
C ALA A 114 1.50 -26.66 -25.61
N LEU A 115 1.01 -26.26 -26.78
CA LEU A 115 -0.12 -25.34 -26.91
C LEU A 115 -1.42 -25.93 -26.35
N LYS A 116 -1.68 -27.22 -26.56
CA LYS A 116 -2.84 -27.90 -25.98
C LYS A 116 -2.79 -27.90 -24.46
N THR A 117 -1.66 -28.28 -23.87
CA THR A 117 -1.47 -28.26 -22.41
C THR A 117 -1.66 -26.85 -21.83
N SER A 118 -1.15 -25.82 -22.51
CA SER A 118 -1.35 -24.42 -22.11
C SER A 118 -2.82 -24.00 -22.19
N CYS A 119 -3.55 -24.40 -23.24
CA CYS A 119 -4.96 -24.06 -23.42
C CYS A 119 -5.85 -24.72 -22.35
N ASP A 120 -5.57 -25.97 -21.99
CA ASP A 120 -6.28 -26.69 -20.93
C ASP A 120 -6.02 -26.06 -19.55
N ALA A 121 -4.79 -25.58 -19.30
CA ALA A 121 -4.45 -24.85 -18.09
C ALA A 121 -5.18 -23.50 -18.01
N ASP A 122 -5.22 -22.73 -19.11
CA ASP A 122 -5.93 -21.44 -19.17
C ASP A 122 -7.44 -21.61 -18.97
N LYS A 123 -8.02 -22.67 -19.53
CA LYS A 123 -9.44 -22.99 -19.34
C LYS A 123 -9.73 -23.30 -17.87
N SER A 124 -8.88 -24.11 -17.24
CA SER A 124 -9.02 -24.45 -15.81
C SER A 124 -8.85 -23.21 -14.92
N ALA A 125 -7.88 -22.33 -15.21
CA ALA A 125 -7.68 -21.08 -14.50
C ALA A 125 -8.88 -20.12 -14.64
N LYS A 126 -9.50 -20.07 -15.82
CA LYS A 126 -10.71 -19.27 -16.07
C LYS A 126 -11.90 -19.81 -15.27
N GLU A 127 -12.09 -21.13 -15.24
CA GLU A 127 -13.15 -21.76 -14.44
C GLU A 127 -12.97 -21.47 -12.94
N GLN A 128 -11.73 -21.55 -12.43
CA GLN A 128 -11.43 -21.18 -11.04
C GLN A 128 -11.73 -19.70 -10.77
N CYS A 129 -11.35 -18.79 -11.66
CA CYS A 129 -11.59 -17.36 -11.50
C CYS A 129 -13.09 -17.02 -11.41
N GLU A 130 -13.93 -17.68 -12.21
CA GLU A 130 -15.39 -17.49 -12.13
C GLU A 130 -15.98 -18.07 -10.83
N GLN A 131 -15.43 -19.17 -10.31
CA GLN A 131 -15.82 -19.70 -8.99
C GLN A 131 -15.45 -18.74 -7.86
N ASP A 132 -14.21 -18.24 -7.85
CA ASP A 132 -13.74 -17.29 -6.84
C ASP A 132 -14.58 -16.01 -6.87
N LYS A 133 -14.94 -15.52 -8.06
CA LYS A 133 -15.82 -14.35 -8.23
C LYS A 133 -17.22 -14.60 -7.67
N ALA A 134 -17.78 -15.80 -7.87
CA ALA A 134 -19.08 -16.15 -7.30
C ALA A 134 -19.04 -16.24 -5.77
N GLU A 135 -17.97 -16.81 -5.20
CA GLU A 135 -17.77 -16.88 -3.75
C GLU A 135 -17.59 -15.49 -3.12
N LEU A 136 -16.81 -14.62 -3.77
CA LEU A 136 -16.54 -13.27 -3.30
C LEU A 136 -17.81 -12.40 -3.33
N ASN A 137 -18.64 -12.54 -4.38
CA ASN A 137 -19.96 -11.91 -4.43
C ASN A 137 -20.90 -12.40 -3.32
N LYS A 138 -20.86 -13.70 -2.98
CA LYS A 138 -21.65 -14.25 -1.87
C LYS A 138 -21.22 -13.64 -0.53
N LYS A 139 -19.91 -13.62 -0.24
CA LYS A 139 -19.34 -13.01 0.97
C LYS A 139 -19.69 -11.52 1.08
N HIS A 140 -19.57 -10.77 -0.02
CA HIS A 140 -19.92 -9.35 -0.06
C HIS A 140 -21.41 -9.11 0.29
N ASN A 141 -22.32 -9.96 -0.21
CA ASN A 141 -23.74 -9.87 0.11
C ASN A 141 -24.04 -10.20 1.58
N GLU A 142 -23.37 -11.21 2.14
CA GLU A 142 -23.47 -11.58 3.56
C GLU A 142 -22.95 -10.47 4.49
N GLU A 143 -21.82 -9.84 4.14
CA GLU A 143 -21.29 -8.68 4.85
C GLU A 143 -22.23 -7.48 4.79
N LYS A 144 -22.81 -7.20 3.62
CA LYS A 144 -23.78 -6.12 3.45
C LYS A 144 -24.99 -6.32 4.35
N TYR A 145 -25.57 -7.52 4.36
CA TYR A 145 -26.71 -7.84 5.24
C TYR A 145 -26.36 -7.70 6.72
N THR A 146 -25.17 -8.17 7.12
CA THR A 146 -24.70 -8.06 8.51
C THR A 146 -24.52 -6.61 8.93
N LYS A 147 -23.98 -5.76 8.04
CA LYS A 147 -23.78 -4.34 8.30
C LYS A 147 -25.11 -3.59 8.41
N GLU A 148 -26.08 -3.89 7.55
CA GLU A 148 -27.44 -3.32 7.63
C GLU A 148 -28.12 -3.70 8.95
N LYS A 149 -28.00 -4.96 9.39
CA LYS A 149 -28.52 -5.41 10.68
C LYS A 149 -27.86 -4.70 11.86
N LEU A 150 -26.54 -4.55 11.86
CA LEU A 150 -25.80 -3.84 12.92
C LEU A 150 -26.18 -2.35 12.99
N GLU A 151 -26.37 -1.69 11.84
CA GLU A 151 -26.80 -0.29 11.84
C GLU A 151 -28.22 -0.14 12.39
N GLN A 152 -29.11 -1.10 12.10
CA GLN A 152 -30.45 -1.12 12.67
C GLN A 152 -30.44 -1.33 14.19
N GLU A 153 -29.65 -2.29 14.69
CA GLU A 153 -29.47 -2.52 16.14
C GLU A 153 -28.88 -1.28 16.85
N LYS A 154 -27.90 -0.62 16.23
CA LYS A 154 -27.32 0.63 16.73
C LYS A 154 -28.34 1.76 16.80
N GLN A 155 -29.22 1.89 15.81
CA GLN A 155 -30.29 2.89 15.81
C GLN A 155 -31.31 2.62 16.92
N ASP A 156 -31.66 1.36 17.16
CA ASP A 156 -32.56 0.95 18.26
C ASP A 156 -31.95 1.25 19.63
N ILE A 157 -30.66 0.98 19.83
CA ILE A 157 -29.93 1.33 21.07
C ILE A 157 -29.89 2.84 21.26
N LEU A 158 -29.63 3.61 20.20
CA LEU A 158 -29.58 5.07 20.27
C LEU A 158 -30.95 5.66 20.66
N ASN A 159 -32.04 5.09 20.14
CA ASN A 159 -33.40 5.52 20.49
C ASN A 159 -33.70 5.23 21.96
N LYS A 160 -33.40 4.01 22.45
CA LYS A 160 -33.53 3.68 23.88
C LYS A 160 -32.71 4.59 24.79
N TYR A 161 -31.48 4.89 24.41
CA TYR A 161 -30.62 5.81 25.18
C TYR A 161 -31.19 7.23 25.26
N LYS A 162 -31.80 7.73 24.17
CA LYS A 162 -32.48 9.03 24.17
C LYS A 162 -33.69 9.03 25.10
N GLU A 163 -34.49 7.97 25.10
CA GLU A 163 -35.63 7.81 26.01
C GLU A 163 -35.19 7.78 27.48
N GLU A 164 -34.16 6.99 27.81
CA GLU A 164 -33.60 6.93 29.17
C GLU A 164 -33.03 8.28 29.61
N LYS A 165 -32.30 8.98 28.71
CA LYS A 165 -31.78 10.32 29.00
C LYS A 165 -32.90 11.32 29.29
N ALA A 166 -33.98 11.31 28.50
CA ALA A 166 -35.12 12.18 28.72
C ALA A 166 -35.83 11.88 30.05
N ALA A 167 -35.95 10.59 30.42
CA ALA A 167 -36.50 10.19 31.71
C ALA A 167 -35.61 10.64 32.88
N LEU A 168 -34.29 10.51 32.74
CA LEU A 168 -33.32 10.95 33.75
C LEU A 168 -33.31 12.48 33.92
N GLU A 169 -33.33 13.24 32.82
CA GLU A 169 -33.43 14.71 32.87
C GLU A 169 -34.72 15.16 33.55
N LYS A 170 -35.84 14.50 33.27
CA LYS A 170 -37.11 14.79 33.96
C LYS A 170 -37.00 14.52 35.46
N ALA A 171 -36.48 13.36 35.86
CA ALA A 171 -36.30 13.02 37.28
C ALA A 171 -35.35 13.98 38.00
N ASN A 172 -34.27 14.41 37.32
CA ASN A 172 -33.30 15.35 37.88
C ASN A 172 -33.89 16.77 38.02
N ASN A 173 -34.68 17.22 37.04
CA ASN A 173 -35.40 18.49 37.16
C ASN A 173 -36.41 18.47 38.31
N ASP A 174 -37.19 17.40 38.46
CA ASP A 174 -38.12 17.24 39.59
C ASP A 174 -37.39 17.22 40.94
N ALA A 175 -36.23 16.55 41.02
CA ALA A 175 -35.39 16.53 42.21
C ALA A 175 -34.79 17.91 42.52
N LYS A 176 -34.33 18.64 41.51
CA LYS A 176 -33.82 20.01 41.64
C LYS A 176 -34.90 20.96 42.16
N THR A 177 -36.13 20.88 41.66
CA THR A 177 -37.24 21.70 42.14
C THR A 177 -37.56 21.42 43.61
N LYS A 178 -37.52 20.15 44.04
CA LYS A 178 -37.68 19.79 45.46
C LYS A 178 -36.54 20.33 46.32
N LEU A 179 -35.29 20.21 45.87
CA LEU A 179 -34.12 20.74 46.58
C LEU A 179 -34.16 22.26 46.67
N GLU A 180 -34.60 22.98 45.63
CA GLU A 180 -34.79 24.45 45.70
C GLU A 180 -35.88 24.85 46.70
N GLN A 181 -36.98 24.09 46.80
CA GLN A 181 -38.00 24.30 47.83
C GLN A 181 -37.45 24.07 49.25
N GLU A 182 -36.65 23.03 49.46
CA GLU A 182 -35.99 22.75 50.74
C GLU A 182 -34.90 23.79 51.06
N ASN A 183 -34.12 24.22 50.07
CA ASN A 183 -33.10 25.26 50.25
C ASN A 183 -33.73 26.62 50.57
N ASN A 184 -34.88 26.97 49.99
CA ASN A 184 -35.58 28.19 50.36
C ASN A 184 -36.09 28.14 51.80
N LYS A 185 -36.58 26.98 52.27
CA LYS A 185 -36.90 26.76 53.69
C LYS A 185 -35.66 26.84 54.59
N LEU A 186 -34.52 26.30 54.15
CA LEU A 186 -33.26 26.39 54.88
C LEU A 186 -32.66 27.80 54.88
N LYS A 187 -32.84 28.59 53.82
CA LYS A 187 -32.42 30.00 53.77
C LYS A 187 -33.21 30.86 54.75
N GLU A 188 -34.49 30.58 54.98
CA GLU A 188 -35.26 31.20 56.07
C GLU A 188 -34.70 30.84 57.46
N VAL A 189 -34.12 29.65 57.62
CA VAL A 189 -33.46 29.20 58.87
C VAL A 189 -32.03 29.72 59.01
N ILE A 190 -31.27 29.86 57.91
CA ILE A 190 -29.88 30.35 57.90
C ILE A 190 -29.81 31.88 58.00
N ALA A 191 -30.88 32.62 57.65
CA ALA A 191 -30.99 34.05 57.96
C ALA A 191 -30.93 34.35 59.48
N THR A 192 -30.99 33.32 60.34
CA THR A 192 -30.79 33.41 61.78
C THR A 192 -29.39 33.02 62.26
N SER A 193 -28.48 32.59 61.38
CA SER A 193 -27.13 32.16 61.77
C SER A 193 -26.13 32.33 60.63
N GLY A 194 -25.33 33.41 60.71
CA GLY A 194 -24.36 33.80 59.69
C GLY A 194 -23.07 32.97 59.69
N GLY A 195 -22.53 32.75 58.49
CA GLY A 195 -21.19 32.20 58.26
C GLY A 195 -20.97 31.89 56.77
N GLY A 196 -20.16 32.69 56.08
CA GLY A 196 -19.84 32.54 54.65
C GLY A 196 -18.74 31.51 54.36
N PRO A 197 -18.62 30.99 53.12
CA PRO A 197 -17.62 30.00 52.77
C PRO A 197 -16.31 30.62 52.27
N ALA A 198 -15.20 29.99 52.66
CA ALA A 198 -13.83 30.35 52.27
C ALA A 198 -13.45 29.87 50.86
N LYS A 199 -12.52 30.62 50.24
CA LYS A 199 -11.85 30.36 48.95
C LYS A 199 -10.93 29.12 49.00
N PRO A 200 -10.72 28.40 47.88
CA PRO A 200 -9.64 27.41 47.77
C PRO A 200 -8.31 28.08 47.42
N ASP A 201 -7.28 27.71 48.17
CA ASP A 201 -5.88 28.11 47.97
C ASP A 201 -5.25 27.47 46.72
N SER A 202 -4.38 28.24 46.09
CA SER A 202 -3.45 27.84 45.04
C SER A 202 -2.46 26.77 45.50
N LEU A 203 -2.18 25.80 44.62
CA LEU A 203 -1.29 24.65 44.86
C LEU A 203 0.16 25.02 45.20
N PRO A 204 0.85 24.21 46.03
CA PRO A 204 2.30 24.22 46.12
C PRO A 204 2.96 23.58 44.90
N VAL A 205 4.07 24.17 44.48
CA VAL A 205 5.05 23.61 43.55
C VAL A 205 5.57 22.27 44.07
N GLY A 206 5.59 21.24 43.22
CA GLY A 206 6.31 19.98 43.47
C GLY A 206 5.42 18.80 43.88
N ILE A 207 4.68 18.22 42.93
CA ILE A 207 4.16 16.85 43.08
C ILE A 207 5.38 15.93 43.07
N ASN A 208 5.63 15.21 44.16
CA ASN A 208 6.68 14.20 44.18
C ASN A 208 6.26 13.07 43.19
N PRO A 209 7.06 12.76 42.15
CA PRO A 209 6.71 11.76 41.14
C PRO A 209 6.60 10.34 41.70
N TYR A 210 7.04 10.11 42.95
CA TYR A 210 7.05 8.81 43.62
C TYR A 210 6.06 8.71 44.79
N LEU A 211 4.97 9.50 44.80
CA LEU A 211 4.03 9.43 45.91
C LEU A 211 3.27 8.09 45.94
N PRO A 212 3.47 7.25 46.97
CA PRO A 212 2.86 5.93 47.01
C PRO A 212 1.39 6.00 47.42
N CYS A 213 0.56 5.16 46.83
CA CYS A 213 -0.72 4.79 47.45
C CYS A 213 -0.46 4.17 48.83
N PRO A 214 -1.26 4.47 49.87
CA PRO A 214 -2.54 5.19 49.85
C PRO A 214 -2.44 6.71 50.09
N ASN A 215 -1.25 7.29 50.26
CA ASN A 215 -1.07 8.66 50.77
C ASN A 215 -1.62 9.79 49.87
N ILE A 216 -2.00 9.46 48.64
CA ILE A 216 -2.54 10.39 47.66
C ILE A 216 -4.02 10.20 47.40
N ASP A 217 -4.64 9.14 47.93
CA ASP A 217 -6.06 8.87 47.72
C ASP A 217 -6.93 10.06 48.14
N GLY A 218 -7.84 10.47 47.27
CA GLY A 218 -8.74 11.60 47.47
C GLY A 218 -8.10 12.99 47.30
N LYS A 219 -6.77 13.11 47.12
CA LYS A 219 -6.11 14.41 46.93
C LYS A 219 -6.38 14.98 45.54
N GLU A 220 -6.43 16.29 45.47
CA GLU A 220 -6.66 17.04 44.22
C GLU A 220 -5.40 17.73 43.72
N TYR A 221 -5.20 17.71 42.40
CA TYR A 221 -4.05 18.26 41.70
C TYR A 221 -4.53 18.98 40.45
N THR A 222 -4.16 20.24 40.28
CA THR A 222 -4.50 21.03 39.09
C THR A 222 -3.32 21.10 38.15
N VAL A 223 -3.52 20.68 36.91
CA VAL A 223 -2.52 20.63 35.86
C VAL A 223 -3.11 21.20 34.58
N ASP A 224 -2.49 22.26 34.05
CA ASP A 224 -2.93 23.00 32.86
C ASP A 224 -4.42 23.39 32.91
N GLY A 225 -4.86 23.89 34.07
CA GLY A 225 -6.24 24.35 34.31
C GLY A 225 -7.26 23.24 34.55
N VAL A 226 -6.86 21.97 34.54
CA VAL A 226 -7.73 20.82 34.86
C VAL A 226 -7.39 20.30 36.25
N THR A 227 -8.38 20.26 37.14
CA THR A 227 -8.24 19.65 38.47
C THR A 227 -8.58 18.16 38.41
N TYR A 228 -7.63 17.32 38.81
CA TYR A 228 -7.76 15.87 38.94
C TYR A 228 -7.87 15.49 40.39
N ARG A 229 -8.67 14.46 40.71
CA ARG A 229 -8.61 13.76 41.99
C ARG A 229 -7.92 12.41 41.81
N ALA A 230 -7.01 12.10 42.72
CA ALA A 230 -6.33 10.81 42.77
C ALA A 230 -7.20 9.75 43.46
N PHE A 231 -7.20 8.54 42.91
CA PHE A 231 -7.89 7.38 43.47
C PHE A 231 -6.94 6.19 43.47
N CYS A 232 -6.64 5.67 44.65
CA CYS A 232 -5.81 4.49 44.81
C CYS A 232 -6.65 3.23 44.68
N TRP A 233 -6.10 2.22 44.00
CA TRP A 233 -6.73 0.90 43.83
C TRP A 233 -8.11 0.93 43.17
N LYS A 234 -8.40 2.00 42.43
CA LYS A 234 -9.63 2.18 41.68
C LYS A 234 -9.31 2.54 40.25
N LYS A 235 -10.07 1.98 39.32
CA LYS A 235 -9.96 2.23 37.88
C LYS A 235 -11.33 2.63 37.30
N PRO A 236 -11.38 3.55 36.32
CA PRO A 236 -12.61 3.83 35.60
C PRO A 236 -13.08 2.65 34.74
N ARG A 237 -14.39 2.44 34.67
CA ARG A 237 -15.01 1.55 33.69
C ARG A 237 -15.19 2.27 32.35
N GLY A 238 -15.52 1.50 31.31
CA GLY A 238 -15.85 2.02 29.99
C GLY A 238 -14.71 1.91 28.99
N ARG A 239 -14.77 2.72 27.95
CA ARG A 239 -13.78 2.76 26.87
C ARG A 239 -12.48 3.37 27.36
N TYR A 240 -11.40 2.70 27.01
CA TYR A 240 -10.04 3.15 27.24
C TYR A 240 -9.19 2.79 26.05
N ILE A 241 -8.11 3.54 25.85
CA ILE A 241 -7.09 3.20 24.86
C ILE A 241 -6.18 2.17 25.52
N ASN A 242 -6.31 0.91 25.10
CA ASN A 242 -5.53 -0.20 25.67
C ASN A 242 -4.06 -0.08 25.25
N THR A 243 -3.17 0.01 26.23
CA THR A 243 -1.72 0.11 26.04
C THR A 243 -1.07 -1.15 25.47
N ASP A 244 -1.73 -2.31 25.53
CA ASP A 244 -1.18 -3.57 24.99
C ASP A 244 -1.57 -3.84 23.53
N VAL A 245 -2.71 -3.29 23.07
CA VAL A 245 -3.30 -3.65 21.76
C VAL A 245 -3.49 -2.44 20.84
N ASP A 246 -3.95 -1.30 21.37
CA ASP A 246 -4.48 -0.19 20.55
C ASP A 246 -3.69 1.13 20.66
N GLY A 247 -2.85 1.30 21.69
CA GLY A 247 -2.21 2.60 21.97
C GLY A 247 -0.82 2.54 22.61
N GLY A 248 -0.33 1.35 22.94
CA GLY A 248 1.06 1.15 23.33
C GLY A 248 1.42 1.64 24.75
N LYS A 249 2.55 1.16 25.31
CA LYS A 249 2.94 1.36 26.72
C LYS A 249 3.65 2.69 26.95
N LEU A 250 3.07 3.57 27.76
CA LEU A 250 3.79 4.71 28.32
C LEU A 250 4.39 4.31 29.67
N ASN A 251 5.71 4.14 29.72
CA ASN A 251 6.44 3.97 30.97
C ASN A 251 6.99 5.33 31.40
N ILE A 252 6.10 6.15 31.93
CA ILE A 252 6.47 7.42 32.54
C ILE A 252 6.24 7.31 34.04
N ARG A 253 7.34 7.40 34.80
CA ARG A 253 7.27 7.45 36.27
C ARG A 253 6.78 8.81 36.78
N ASP A 254 6.75 9.82 35.93
CA ASP A 254 6.30 11.17 36.27
C ASP A 254 4.78 11.31 36.11
N LEU A 255 4.08 11.30 37.25
CA LEU A 255 2.62 11.46 37.31
C LEU A 255 2.14 12.78 36.67
N VAL A 256 2.97 13.82 36.71
CA VAL A 256 2.63 15.15 36.17
C VAL A 256 2.53 15.09 34.65
N ILE A 257 3.45 14.37 33.99
CA ILE A 257 3.42 14.26 32.52
C ILE A 257 2.16 13.52 32.07
N GLY A 258 1.73 12.48 32.78
CA GLY A 258 0.48 11.77 32.49
C GLY A 258 -0.76 12.67 32.59
N MET A 259 -0.86 13.45 33.69
CA MET A 259 -1.95 14.42 33.87
C MET A 259 -1.90 15.55 32.83
N LYS A 260 -0.72 16.08 32.50
CA LYS A 260 -0.54 17.10 31.46
C LYS A 260 -0.99 16.59 30.09
N ALA A 261 -0.54 15.39 29.72
CA ALA A 261 -0.90 14.79 28.45
C ALA A 261 -2.43 14.57 28.35
N CYS A 262 -3.07 14.17 29.46
CA CYS A 262 -4.53 14.11 29.53
C CYS A 262 -5.15 15.51 29.39
N SER A 263 -4.65 16.52 30.09
CA SER A 263 -5.14 17.91 30.02
C SER A 263 -5.03 18.52 28.62
N LEU A 264 -4.06 18.07 27.82
CA LEU A 264 -3.85 18.52 26.45
C LEU A 264 -4.71 17.77 25.43
N ASP A 265 -5.05 16.49 25.68
CA ASP A 265 -5.95 15.71 24.83
C ASP A 265 -7.41 15.89 25.25
N SER A 266 -8.21 16.60 24.45
CA SER A 266 -9.65 16.83 24.71
C SER A 266 -10.49 15.55 24.87
N ALA A 267 -10.04 14.41 24.32
CA ALA A 267 -10.75 13.14 24.45
C ALA A 267 -10.46 12.43 25.78
N CYS A 268 -9.41 12.83 26.50
CA CYS A 268 -9.03 12.19 27.76
C CYS A 268 -9.96 12.60 28.90
N GLN A 269 -10.61 11.61 29.52
CA GLN A 269 -11.49 11.76 30.68
C GLN A 269 -10.89 11.19 31.97
N GLY A 270 -9.63 10.77 31.92
CA GLY A 270 -8.92 10.24 33.07
C GLY A 270 -7.75 9.37 32.65
N VAL A 271 -6.85 9.12 33.58
CA VAL A 271 -5.70 8.26 33.38
C VAL A 271 -5.56 7.28 34.53
N TYR A 272 -5.08 6.09 34.24
CA TYR A 272 -4.86 5.01 35.19
C TYR A 272 -3.45 4.45 35.02
N SER A 273 -2.69 4.37 36.10
CA SER A 273 -1.38 3.74 36.18
C SER A 273 -1.48 2.41 36.91
N ASP A 274 -0.93 1.35 36.32
CA ASP A 274 -0.77 0.05 36.98
C ASP A 274 0.53 -0.05 37.81
N HIS A 275 0.75 -1.22 38.42
CA HIS A 275 1.92 -1.50 39.25
C HIS A 275 3.26 -1.43 38.51
N GLN A 276 3.26 -1.50 37.18
CA GLN A 276 4.46 -1.38 36.35
C GLN A 276 4.67 0.06 35.87
N SER A 277 3.88 1.02 36.38
CA SER A 277 3.84 2.41 35.93
C SER A 277 3.41 2.55 34.47
N TYR A 278 2.58 1.63 33.97
CA TYR A 278 1.97 1.77 32.66
C TYR A 278 0.66 2.54 32.73
N TRP A 279 0.56 3.54 31.86
CA TRP A 279 -0.55 4.48 31.85
C TRP A 279 -1.58 4.15 30.78
N THR A 280 -2.81 3.88 31.19
CA THR A 280 -4.00 3.75 30.35
C THR A 280 -4.77 5.06 30.32
N ILE A 281 -5.26 5.44 29.14
CA ILE A 281 -6.11 6.63 28.94
C ILE A 281 -7.57 6.19 28.92
N HIS A 282 -8.39 6.80 29.74
CA HIS A 282 -9.84 6.59 29.76
C HIS A 282 -10.54 7.66 28.92
N LEU A 283 -11.43 7.23 28.05
CA LEU A 283 -12.20 8.10 27.15
C LEU A 283 -13.60 8.40 27.68
N ASP A 284 -14.11 7.52 28.53
CA ASP A 284 -15.40 7.71 29.18
C ASP A 284 -15.18 8.30 30.58
N TYR A 285 -15.96 9.33 30.90
CA TYR A 285 -15.89 10.00 32.19
C TYR A 285 -16.58 9.17 33.27
N GLN A 286 -15.87 8.85 34.35
CA GLN A 286 -16.43 8.21 35.53
C GLN A 286 -15.76 8.75 36.80
N PHE A 287 -16.52 9.50 37.60
CA PHE A 287 -16.05 10.09 38.85
C PHE A 287 -17.07 9.84 39.98
N PRO A 288 -16.69 9.18 41.09
CA PRO A 288 -15.43 8.45 41.28
C PRO A 288 -15.38 7.17 40.42
N PRO A 289 -14.17 6.63 40.14
CA PRO A 289 -14.04 5.32 39.51
C PRO A 289 -14.67 4.21 40.37
N LEU A 290 -15.36 3.26 39.72
CA LEU A 290 -16.14 2.21 40.38
C LEU A 290 -15.48 0.84 40.38
N ASP A 291 -14.45 0.62 39.58
CA ASP A 291 -13.78 -0.67 39.49
C ASP A 291 -12.68 -0.77 40.54
N GLU A 292 -12.88 -1.62 41.55
CA GLU A 292 -11.90 -1.82 42.62
C GLU A 292 -10.88 -2.89 42.21
N ILE A 293 -9.61 -2.57 42.40
CA ILE A 293 -8.50 -3.47 42.08
C ILE A 293 -8.14 -4.23 43.36
N PRO A 294 -8.13 -5.58 43.33
CA PRO A 294 -7.77 -6.38 44.49
C PRO A 294 -6.39 -5.99 45.02
N HIS A 295 -6.31 -5.72 46.32
CA HIS A 295 -5.06 -5.34 46.97
C HIS A 295 -4.18 -6.58 47.18
N LEU A 296 -3.44 -6.97 46.13
CA LEU A 296 -2.51 -8.10 46.18
C LEU A 296 -1.14 -7.60 46.67
N ASN A 297 -0.84 -7.89 47.94
CA ASN A 297 0.51 -7.83 48.51
C ASN A 297 1.21 -6.46 48.68
N GLY A 298 0.51 -5.32 48.73
CA GLY A 298 1.01 -4.04 49.28
C GLY A 298 2.21 -3.38 48.59
N ALA A 299 2.84 -4.04 47.63
CA ALA A 299 3.93 -3.53 46.79
C ALA A 299 3.45 -3.13 45.39
N GLU A 300 2.30 -3.62 44.95
CA GLU A 300 1.65 -3.15 43.75
C GLU A 300 1.12 -1.73 43.98
N GLN A 301 1.21 -0.85 42.99
CA GLN A 301 0.65 0.49 43.09
C GLN A 301 -0.29 0.71 41.93
N HIS A 302 -1.57 0.90 42.24
CA HIS A 302 -2.59 1.18 41.26
C HIS A 302 -3.19 2.54 41.56
N LEU A 303 -3.18 3.42 40.56
CA LEU A 303 -3.49 4.83 40.75
C LEU A 303 -4.26 5.37 39.55
N SER A 304 -5.39 6.00 39.81
CA SER A 304 -6.13 6.76 38.80
C SER A 304 -6.13 8.25 39.12
N PHE A 305 -6.01 9.08 38.10
CA PHE A 305 -6.27 10.52 38.17
C PHE A 305 -7.44 10.86 37.26
N ILE A 306 -8.54 11.30 37.87
CA ILE A 306 -9.78 11.61 37.15
C ILE A 306 -10.09 13.09 37.32
N PRO A 307 -10.37 13.84 36.23
CA PRO A 307 -10.86 15.20 36.31
C PRO A 307 -12.07 15.30 37.25
N VAL A 308 -12.10 16.31 38.13
CA VAL A 308 -13.22 16.53 39.06
C VAL A 308 -14.50 16.98 38.34
N GLN A 309 -14.36 17.47 37.11
CA GLN A 309 -15.46 17.78 36.21
C GLN A 309 -15.26 17.06 34.88
N PRO A 310 -16.34 16.58 34.24
CA PRO A 310 -16.24 16.01 32.91
C PRO A 310 -15.65 17.04 31.96
N ARG A 311 -14.68 16.61 31.16
CA ARG A 311 -14.09 17.49 30.17
C ARG A 311 -15.05 17.55 28.99
N GLY A 312 -15.44 18.77 28.60
CA GLY A 312 -16.40 18.96 27.52
C GLY A 312 -15.89 18.32 26.24
N ASN A 313 -16.69 17.44 25.63
CA ASN A 313 -16.51 16.96 24.26
C ASN A 313 -16.80 18.10 23.27
N ASN A 314 -16.15 19.24 23.42
CA ASN A 314 -16.21 20.33 22.47
C ASN A 314 -15.30 19.98 21.29
N PHE A 315 -15.71 18.95 20.54
CA PHE A 315 -15.25 18.74 19.18
C PHE A 315 -15.60 20.01 18.39
N LYS A 316 -14.66 20.96 18.31
CA LYS A 316 -14.74 22.03 17.32
C LYS A 316 -14.42 21.38 15.96
N PRO A 317 -15.35 21.35 14.99
CA PRO A 317 -15.14 20.69 13.71
C PRO A 317 -13.93 21.22 12.91
N ASN A 318 -13.47 22.43 13.23
CA ASN A 318 -12.33 23.09 12.56
C ASN A 318 -11.03 23.08 13.36
N ALA A 319 -11.04 22.60 14.61
CA ALA A 319 -9.79 22.22 15.26
C ALA A 319 -9.54 20.81 14.76
N LEU A 320 -8.65 20.67 13.76
CA LEU A 320 -8.19 19.40 13.21
C LEU A 320 -7.94 18.42 14.37
N ALA A 321 -8.96 17.62 14.69
CA ALA A 321 -8.90 16.73 15.82
C ALA A 321 -7.85 15.71 15.40
N ILE A 322 -6.68 15.78 16.04
CA ILE A 322 -5.53 14.91 15.80
C ILE A 322 -5.94 13.42 15.71
N PRO A 323 -6.99 12.94 16.41
CA PRO A 323 -7.55 11.62 16.14
C PRO A 323 -7.99 11.40 14.69
N SER A 324 -8.69 12.34 14.05
CA SER A 324 -9.28 12.17 12.71
C SER A 324 -8.26 12.22 11.56
N LEU A 325 -7.19 13.02 11.69
CA LEU A 325 -6.10 13.12 10.70
C LEU A 325 -5.17 11.91 10.72
N LEU A 326 -5.04 11.25 11.88
CA LEU A 326 -4.12 10.12 12.07
C LEU A 326 -4.87 8.78 12.21
N ALA A 327 -6.21 8.78 12.28
CA ALA A 327 -7.09 7.60 12.37
C ALA A 327 -7.21 6.78 11.08
N GLY A 328 -6.49 7.13 10.02
CA GLY A 328 -6.53 6.37 8.76
C GLY A 328 -6.06 4.91 8.89
N ASN A 329 -5.37 4.55 9.97
CA ASN A 329 -5.11 3.19 10.45
C ASN A 329 -4.49 3.34 11.84
N VAL A 330 -4.57 2.32 12.70
CA VAL A 330 -4.00 2.24 14.08
C VAL A 330 -2.48 2.51 14.16
N PHE A 331 -1.85 2.87 13.04
CA PHE A 331 -0.42 3.15 12.86
C PHE A 331 -0.11 4.56 12.29
N GLY A 332 -1.07 5.49 12.28
CA GLY A 332 -0.86 6.83 11.74
C GLY A 332 -0.66 6.79 10.23
N GLY A 333 -1.75 6.89 9.47
CA GLY A 333 -1.68 7.04 8.03
C GLY A 333 -1.09 8.40 7.68
N CYS A 334 0.17 8.42 7.28
CA CYS A 334 0.91 9.67 7.09
C CYS A 334 0.48 10.56 5.89
N PRO A 335 0.00 10.08 4.73
CA PRO A 335 0.06 10.89 3.51
C PRO A 335 -0.81 12.16 3.49
N GLU A 336 -1.91 12.23 4.25
CA GLU A 336 -2.81 13.40 4.22
C GLU A 336 -2.36 14.57 5.12
N SER A 337 -1.49 14.30 6.09
CA SER A 337 -1.06 15.28 7.11
C SER A 337 0.34 15.85 6.86
N ASP A 338 1.05 15.42 5.81
CA ASP A 338 2.43 15.84 5.55
C ASP A 338 2.50 17.35 5.27
N GLY A 339 3.36 18.06 6.02
CA GLY A 339 3.53 19.51 5.91
C GLY A 339 2.45 20.33 6.60
N GLN A 340 1.54 19.72 7.36
CA GLN A 340 0.52 20.44 8.13
C GLN A 340 1.04 20.87 9.50
N GLN A 341 0.43 21.94 10.03
CA GLN A 341 0.58 22.32 11.43
C GLN A 341 -0.52 21.66 12.27
N LEU A 342 -0.10 20.96 13.33
CA LEU A 342 -1.00 20.33 14.29
C LEU A 342 -0.91 21.05 15.62
N THR A 343 -2.06 21.41 16.20
CA THR A 343 -2.12 22.11 17.49
C THR A 343 -2.71 21.23 18.57
N ILE A 344 -2.04 21.15 19.73
CA ILE A 344 -2.54 20.49 20.94
C ILE A 344 -2.40 21.42 22.16
N GLY A 345 -3.53 21.73 22.79
CA GLY A 345 -3.59 22.82 23.77
C GLY A 345 -3.12 24.14 23.15
N SER A 346 -2.09 24.75 23.74
CA SER A 346 -1.43 25.97 23.24
C SER A 346 -0.19 25.71 22.38
N HIS A 347 0.11 24.46 22.05
CA HIS A 347 1.36 24.08 21.36
C HIS A 347 1.07 23.72 19.91
N THR A 348 1.85 24.26 18.98
CA THR A 348 1.77 23.96 17.55
C THR A 348 3.00 23.18 17.11
N PHE A 349 2.79 22.17 16.29
CA PHE A 349 3.81 21.28 15.75
C PHE A 349 3.78 21.34 14.23
N ASN A 350 4.94 21.47 13.61
CA ASN A 350 5.12 21.21 12.18
C ASN A 350 5.24 19.69 11.98
N PHE A 351 4.25 19.09 11.34
CA PHE A 351 4.14 17.64 11.16
C PHE A 351 4.61 17.21 9.76
N HIS A 352 5.48 16.22 9.70
CA HIS A 352 6.03 15.68 8.46
C HIS A 352 6.12 14.16 8.47
N CYS A 353 5.91 13.57 7.31
CA CYS A 353 5.86 12.14 7.08
C CYS A 353 7.19 11.60 6.61
N ARG A 354 8.17 11.64 7.51
CA ARG A 354 9.55 11.26 7.25
C ARG A 354 10.09 10.42 8.41
N GLU A 355 11.03 9.55 8.09
CA GLU A 355 11.82 8.88 9.12
C GLU A 355 12.83 9.86 9.71
N TYR A 356 12.85 9.98 11.03
CA TYR A 356 13.83 10.80 11.74
C TYR A 356 14.69 9.93 12.66
N THR A 357 15.95 9.78 12.27
CA THR A 357 17.01 9.21 13.11
C THR A 357 17.81 10.35 13.71
N GLY A 358 17.23 11.04 14.71
CA GLY A 358 17.94 12.07 15.46
C GLY A 358 19.17 11.54 16.18
N ALA A 359 20.05 12.45 16.59
CA ALA A 359 21.25 12.11 17.33
C ALA A 359 20.89 11.50 18.70
N PRO A 360 21.50 10.37 19.11
CA PRO A 360 21.17 9.70 20.37
C PRO A 360 21.33 10.58 21.62
N ASP A 361 22.24 11.55 21.60
CA ASP A 361 22.48 12.52 22.68
C ASP A 361 21.41 13.61 22.79
N ALA A 362 20.59 13.79 21.75
CA ALA A 362 19.45 14.69 21.74
C ALA A 362 18.15 13.99 22.20
N GLN A 363 18.17 12.67 22.43
CA GLN A 363 16.97 11.93 22.84
C GLN A 363 16.72 12.09 24.35
N LEU A 364 15.51 12.47 24.72
CA LEU A 364 15.07 12.50 26.11
C LEU A 364 14.91 11.05 26.64
N PRO A 365 15.26 10.76 27.91
CA PRO A 365 15.21 9.42 28.49
C PRO A 365 13.78 8.99 28.86
N ILE A 366 12.85 9.16 27.93
CA ILE A 366 11.44 8.79 28.05
C ILE A 366 11.23 7.51 27.26
N SER A 367 11.01 6.40 27.98
CA SER A 367 10.69 5.13 27.35
C SER A 367 9.19 5.08 27.04
N SER A 368 8.85 5.27 25.78
CA SER A 368 7.46 5.30 25.35
C SER A 368 7.26 4.40 24.13
N TYR A 369 6.49 3.34 24.35
CA TYR A 369 5.93 2.53 23.28
C TYR A 369 4.56 3.09 22.93
N ILE A 370 4.40 4.40 22.71
CA ILE A 370 3.10 4.98 22.38
C ILE A 370 2.80 4.70 20.91
N ARG A 371 1.63 4.13 20.62
CA ARG A 371 1.07 3.94 19.27
C ARG A 371 -0.04 4.92 18.93
N TYR A 372 -0.37 5.81 19.86
CA TYR A 372 -1.40 6.84 19.71
C TYR A 372 -0.75 8.22 19.48
N PRO A 373 -0.69 8.71 18.22
CA PRO A 373 0.07 9.91 17.87
C PRO A 373 -0.30 11.20 18.62
N PRO A 374 -1.58 11.51 18.92
CA PRO A 374 -1.93 12.70 19.71
C PRO A 374 -1.21 12.74 21.06
N TRP A 375 -0.97 11.58 21.65
CA TRP A 375 -0.34 11.49 22.96
C TRP A 375 1.17 11.65 22.90
N CYS A 376 1.80 11.29 21.78
CA CYS A 376 3.20 11.65 21.54
C CYS A 376 3.36 13.17 21.47
N LEU A 377 2.47 13.87 20.79
CA LEU A 377 2.47 15.34 20.78
C LEU A 377 2.20 15.91 22.17
N ALA A 378 1.23 15.35 22.90
CA ALA A 378 0.88 15.76 24.26
C ALA A 378 2.03 15.57 25.26
N VAL A 379 2.69 14.42 25.22
CA VAL A 379 3.84 14.11 26.08
C VAL A 379 5.00 15.05 25.75
N CYS A 380 5.29 15.31 24.48
CA CYS A 380 6.33 16.27 24.14
C CYS A 380 5.99 17.68 24.65
N ALA A 381 4.78 18.17 24.37
CA ALA A 381 4.30 19.47 24.85
C ALA A 381 4.30 19.59 26.38
N GLY A 382 3.99 18.51 27.09
CA GLY A 382 3.99 18.48 28.56
C GLY A 382 5.39 18.34 29.19
N THR A 383 6.38 17.89 28.42
CA THR A 383 7.74 17.61 28.89
C THR A 383 8.62 18.86 28.74
N PRO A 384 9.18 19.39 29.85
CA PRO A 384 10.10 20.51 29.77
C PRO A 384 11.31 20.21 28.88
N GLY A 385 11.58 21.10 27.93
CA GLY A 385 12.73 20.99 27.03
C GLY A 385 12.56 20.00 25.88
N CYS A 386 11.37 19.44 25.64
CA CYS A 386 11.10 18.72 24.39
C CYS A 386 10.94 19.73 23.24
N GLU A 387 11.73 19.59 22.18
CA GLU A 387 11.62 20.39 20.95
C GLU A 387 10.86 19.65 19.85
N GLY A 388 10.68 18.34 19.98
CA GLY A 388 9.88 17.57 19.03
C GLY A 388 9.84 16.08 19.36
N THR A 389 9.03 15.37 18.58
CA THR A 389 8.85 13.93 18.71
C THR A 389 8.77 13.27 17.34
N SER A 390 9.17 12.01 17.26
CA SER A 390 8.98 11.18 16.07
C SER A 390 8.34 9.86 16.45
N MET A 391 7.66 9.25 15.49
CA MET A 391 7.13 7.90 15.61
C MET A 391 7.76 7.02 14.54
N GLY A 392 8.21 5.84 14.96
CA GLY A 392 8.66 4.77 14.08
C GLY A 392 8.27 3.41 14.65
N TYR A 393 7.76 2.52 13.80
CA TYR A 393 7.34 1.15 14.17
C TYR A 393 6.51 1.06 15.47
N GLY A 394 5.63 2.04 15.70
CA GLY A 394 4.72 2.05 16.86
C GLY A 394 5.37 2.43 18.21
N SER A 395 6.44 3.23 18.17
CA SER A 395 7.05 3.83 19.36
C SER A 395 7.34 5.31 19.13
N CYS A 396 7.17 6.12 20.17
CA CYS A 396 7.47 7.54 20.13
C CYS A 396 8.80 7.86 20.79
N LYS A 397 9.61 8.64 20.08
CA LYS A 397 10.87 9.17 20.56
C LYS A 397 10.71 10.67 20.77
N PHE A 398 11.33 11.19 21.82
CA PHE A 398 11.25 12.60 22.20
C PHE A 398 12.65 13.19 22.17
N TYR A 399 12.76 14.41 21.68
CA TYR A 399 14.04 15.03 21.43
C TYR A 399 14.10 16.38 22.11
N SER A 400 15.20 16.61 22.83
CA SER A 400 15.49 17.90 23.45
C SER A 400 16.06 18.92 22.48
N ARG A 401 16.58 18.44 21.34
CA ARG A 401 17.08 19.25 20.24
C ARG A 401 16.67 18.62 18.92
N PHE A 402 16.08 19.41 18.04
CA PHE A 402 15.72 18.96 16.70
C PHE A 402 16.64 19.55 15.63
N GLU A 403 17.15 18.71 14.72
CA GLU A 403 17.79 19.23 13.51
C GLU A 403 16.74 19.87 12.60
N LYS A 404 17.10 20.95 11.89
CA LYS A 404 16.17 21.66 10.99
C LYS A 404 15.47 20.69 10.04
N LEU A 405 14.13 20.78 9.97
CA LEU A 405 13.27 20.00 9.07
C LEU A 405 13.73 20.08 7.60
N GLU A 406 14.29 21.21 7.17
CA GLU A 406 14.90 21.42 5.83
C GLU A 406 15.95 20.34 5.48
N LYS A 407 16.71 19.85 6.48
CA LYS A 407 17.71 18.78 6.26
C LYS A 407 17.06 17.41 6.04
N MET A 408 15.82 17.22 6.49
CA MET A 408 15.08 15.97 6.38
C MET A 408 14.25 15.86 5.09
N GLU A 409 14.06 16.96 4.35
CA GLU A 409 13.24 16.99 3.12
C GLU A 409 13.76 16.06 2.00
N GLN A 410 15.04 15.67 2.06
CA GLN A 410 15.65 14.72 1.11
C GLN A 410 15.32 13.25 1.39
N SER A 411 14.68 12.94 2.53
CA SER A 411 14.30 11.57 2.88
C SER A 411 12.98 11.14 2.23
N LYS A 412 12.87 9.84 1.91
CA LYS A 412 11.67 9.26 1.29
C LYS A 412 10.49 9.34 2.26
N ILE A 413 9.30 9.66 1.75
CA ILE A 413 8.05 9.54 2.52
C ILE A 413 7.88 8.08 2.96
N VAL A 414 7.72 7.86 4.26
CA VAL A 414 7.47 6.52 4.82
C VAL A 414 6.07 6.51 5.46
N PRO A 415 5.14 5.66 5.02
CA PRO A 415 3.73 5.71 5.46
C PRO A 415 3.47 5.52 6.96
N HIS A 416 4.45 4.96 7.70
CA HIS A 416 4.35 4.62 9.12
C HIS A 416 5.37 5.36 9.99
N HIS A 417 6.06 6.35 9.42
CA HIS A 417 6.99 7.18 10.17
C HIS A 417 6.60 8.63 10.02
N TRP A 418 6.64 9.34 11.13
CA TRP A 418 6.39 10.77 11.15
C TRP A 418 7.26 11.44 12.18
N VAL A 419 7.44 12.74 11.97
CA VAL A 419 8.15 13.64 12.85
C VAL A 419 7.32 14.89 13.05
N ALA A 420 7.29 15.39 14.28
CA ALA A 420 6.58 16.59 14.66
C ALA A 420 7.50 17.46 15.49
N VAL A 421 7.81 18.65 14.98
CA VAL A 421 8.71 19.61 15.65
C VAL A 421 7.86 20.74 16.19
N LEU A 422 8.07 21.11 17.46
CA LEU A 422 7.41 22.27 18.04
C LEU A 422 7.78 23.51 17.23
N SER A 423 6.77 24.16 16.66
CA SER A 423 6.93 25.48 16.08
C SER A 423 7.27 26.41 17.25
N GLN A 424 8.48 26.97 17.27
CA GLN A 424 8.77 28.05 18.21
C GLN A 424 7.71 29.12 17.99
N ALA A 425 7.00 29.49 19.06
CA ALA A 425 6.19 30.70 19.02
C ALA A 425 7.12 31.82 18.57
N GLY A 426 6.77 32.49 17.47
CA GLY A 426 7.52 33.64 17.01
C GLY A 426 7.72 34.56 18.21
N ASN A 427 8.99 34.85 18.52
CA ASN A 427 9.31 36.01 19.33
C ASN A 427 8.85 37.21 18.50
N ASP A 428 7.68 37.75 18.81
CA ASP A 428 7.34 39.14 18.53
C ASP A 428 8.08 40.04 19.54
#